data_AF-A0A7S0CWL7-F1
#
_entry.id   AF-A0A7S0CWL7-F1
#
_cell.length_a   1.000
_cell.length_b   1.000
_cell.length_c   1.000
_cell.angle_alpha   90.00
_cell.angle_beta   90.00
_cell.angle_gamma   90.00
#
_symmetry.space_group_name_H-M   'P 1'
#
loop_
_entity.id
_entity.type
_entity.pdbx_description
1 polymer ?
#
loop_
_entity_poly.entity_id
_entity_poly.type
_entity_poly.pdbx_seq_one_letter_code
_entity_poly.pdbx_strand_id
1 'polypeptide(L)'
;MGESFRMSLNDVCVFFPAWFGAVATALTGLLTAECSGDKNAAVVASLVMSIVPAHTMRSVAGGYDNESLAVTAMVLTFFAWCRALRNEKSWPVGALAGLAYVYMVAAWGGYTFVLNMVGLHAATLVLVGKFNGAAHKAYSLFWIVGTLGAVQFPVVGLAPIKSMEQLGPALVFLGYQVLEVTERVARAKQLAGHAKWRFRIRCYALAAACVLAAAAALAPTGYFGPLSVRVRGLFIKHTKTGNPLVDSVAEHQPGSADAYVRYLNFPFYVAPVGFVIACAHFLETKSAAALFLPLYAVVAYYFANRMVRLIIFLGPIASCLSGVAVGHLLEQVAGNLAWFAAGALEDEDDADDKTKKKPASKGGKGGKVSSSVS
;
A
#
# COMPACT_ATOMS: atom_id res chain seq x y z
N MET A 1 6.47 -24.24 31.12
CA MET A 1 6.99 -24.82 29.85
C MET A 1 8.37 -25.39 30.18
N GLY A 2 8.55 -26.71 30.04
CA GLY A 2 9.67 -27.46 30.62
C GLY A 2 11.05 -27.18 29.99
N GLU A 3 12.10 -27.75 30.59
CA GLU A 3 13.51 -27.56 30.21
C GLU A 3 13.85 -27.83 28.73
N SER A 4 12.98 -28.52 27.99
CA SER A 4 13.09 -28.77 26.54
C SER A 4 12.93 -27.53 25.65
N PHE A 5 12.46 -26.39 26.19
CA PHE A 5 12.33 -25.11 25.46
C PHE A 5 13.37 -24.07 25.87
N ARG A 6 14.42 -24.45 26.61
CA ARG A 6 15.53 -23.53 26.94
C ARG A 6 16.39 -23.29 25.70
N MET A 7 15.98 -22.34 24.87
CA MET A 7 16.82 -21.79 23.81
C MET A 7 17.88 -20.87 24.43
N SER A 8 19.11 -20.99 23.96
CA SER A 8 20.13 -20.00 24.29
C SER A 8 19.79 -18.66 23.63
N LEU A 9 20.34 -17.56 24.15
CA LEU A 9 20.20 -16.25 23.53
C LEU A 9 20.68 -16.27 22.06
N ASN A 10 21.73 -17.04 21.78
CA ASN A 10 22.26 -17.22 20.43
C ASN A 10 21.21 -17.86 19.53
N ASP A 11 20.58 -18.96 19.96
CA ASP A 11 19.54 -19.63 19.18
C ASP A 11 18.35 -18.70 18.89
N VAL A 12 17.96 -17.88 19.87
CA VAL A 12 16.91 -16.87 19.68
C VAL A 12 17.33 -15.86 18.60
N CYS A 13 18.55 -15.35 18.66
CA CYS A 13 19.08 -14.42 17.64
C CYS A 13 19.16 -15.06 16.25
N VAL A 14 19.48 -16.35 16.15
CA VAL A 14 19.53 -17.07 14.85
C VAL A 14 18.15 -17.23 14.24
N PHE A 15 17.14 -17.60 15.02
CA PHE A 15 15.78 -17.85 14.49
C PHE A 15 14.91 -16.60 14.39
N PHE A 16 15.29 -15.50 15.05
CA PHE A 16 14.54 -14.24 15.04
C PHE A 16 14.21 -13.73 13.63
N PRO A 17 15.15 -13.62 12.68
CA PRO A 17 14.85 -13.15 11.32
C PRO A 17 13.83 -14.03 10.59
N ALA A 18 13.89 -15.35 10.79
CA ALA A 18 13.00 -16.31 10.14
C ALA A 18 11.56 -16.19 10.66
N TRP A 19 11.37 -16.02 11.97
CA TRP A 19 10.05 -15.79 12.57
C TRP A 19 9.42 -14.49 12.06
N PHE A 20 10.17 -13.39 12.06
CA PHE A 20 9.68 -12.11 11.56
C PHE A 20 9.46 -12.11 10.04
N GLY A 21 10.25 -12.85 9.29
CA GLY A 21 10.05 -13.08 7.86
C GLY A 21 8.72 -13.79 7.55
N ALA A 22 8.34 -14.79 8.36
CA ALA A 22 7.04 -15.45 8.26
C ALA A 22 5.88 -14.51 8.60
N VAL A 23 6.02 -13.70 9.66
CA VAL A 23 5.00 -12.69 10.03
C VAL A 23 4.87 -11.63 8.92
N ALA A 24 5.98 -11.17 8.33
CA ALA A 24 5.97 -10.23 7.21
C ALA A 24 5.22 -10.79 6.00
N THR A 25 5.40 -12.08 5.73
CA THR A 25 4.70 -12.81 4.66
C THR A 25 3.19 -12.79 4.89
N ALA A 26 2.75 -13.17 6.09
CA ALA A 26 1.32 -13.16 6.45
C ALA A 26 0.71 -11.75 6.36
N LEU A 27 1.42 -10.73 6.86
CA LEU A 27 0.97 -9.34 6.79
C LEU A 27 0.90 -8.82 5.35
N THR A 28 1.79 -9.27 4.46
CA THR A 28 1.79 -8.90 3.04
C THR A 28 0.55 -9.47 2.34
N GLY A 29 0.16 -10.70 2.68
CA GLY A 29 -1.11 -11.28 2.25
C GLY A 29 -2.31 -10.47 2.72
N LEU A 30 -2.35 -10.13 4.01
CA LEU A 30 -3.43 -9.33 4.59
C LEU A 30 -3.52 -7.93 3.98
N LEU A 31 -2.39 -7.27 3.72
CA LEU A 31 -2.34 -6.00 2.99
C LEU A 31 -2.94 -6.15 1.59
N THR A 32 -2.58 -7.21 0.87
CA THR A 32 -3.12 -7.48 -0.47
C THR A 32 -4.62 -7.73 -0.42
N ALA A 33 -5.12 -8.45 0.58
CA ALA A 33 -6.55 -8.68 0.78
C ALA A 33 -7.33 -7.38 0.98
N GLU A 34 -6.79 -6.44 1.77
CA GLU A 34 -7.45 -5.15 2.02
C GLU A 34 -7.39 -4.21 0.79
N CYS A 35 -6.37 -4.32 -0.05
CA CYS A 35 -6.22 -3.48 -1.25
C CYS A 35 -6.98 -4.02 -2.48
N SER A 36 -6.93 -5.33 -2.73
CA SER A 36 -7.59 -5.98 -3.88
C SER A 36 -9.05 -6.32 -3.59
N GLY A 37 -9.39 -6.66 -2.33
CA GLY A 37 -10.70 -7.23 -1.99
C GLY A 37 -10.77 -8.75 -2.19
N ASP A 38 -9.83 -9.33 -2.93
CA ASP A 38 -9.86 -10.75 -3.30
C ASP A 38 -8.99 -11.61 -2.37
N LYS A 39 -9.60 -12.67 -1.84
CA LYS A 39 -8.90 -13.64 -0.98
C LYS A 39 -7.86 -14.45 -1.76
N ASN A 40 -8.13 -14.75 -3.03
CA ASN A 40 -7.23 -15.49 -3.90
C ASN A 40 -5.93 -14.70 -4.12
N ALA A 41 -6.04 -13.41 -4.40
CA ALA A 41 -4.88 -12.52 -4.54
C ALA A 41 -4.02 -12.46 -3.27
N ALA A 42 -4.66 -12.48 -2.10
CA ALA A 42 -3.96 -12.48 -0.82
C ALA A 42 -3.15 -13.76 -0.56
N VAL A 43 -3.71 -14.92 -0.89
CA VAL A 43 -3.02 -16.22 -0.75
C VAL A 43 -1.83 -16.27 -1.70
N VAL A 44 -2.02 -15.89 -2.97
CA VAL A 44 -0.93 -15.88 -3.94
C VAL A 44 0.16 -14.88 -3.56
N ALA A 45 -0.20 -13.67 -3.09
CA ALA A 45 0.78 -12.69 -2.62
C ALA A 45 1.61 -13.21 -1.44
N SER A 46 0.99 -13.96 -0.52
CA SER A 46 1.69 -14.60 0.61
C SER A 46 2.66 -15.69 0.11
N LEU A 47 2.23 -16.52 -0.85
CA LEU A 47 3.07 -17.57 -1.43
C LEU A 47 4.27 -16.98 -2.20
N VAL A 48 4.06 -15.87 -2.91
CA VAL A 48 5.16 -15.18 -3.60
C VAL A 48 6.12 -14.58 -2.58
N MET A 49 5.61 -13.89 -1.56
CA MET A 49 6.43 -13.23 -0.54
C MET A 49 7.30 -14.22 0.25
N SER A 50 6.84 -15.46 0.49
CA SER A 50 7.62 -16.46 1.22
C SER A 50 8.86 -16.96 0.47
N ILE A 51 8.85 -16.90 -0.86
CA ILE A 51 9.94 -17.42 -1.71
C ILE A 51 10.78 -16.32 -2.37
N VAL A 52 10.34 -15.06 -2.33
CA VAL A 52 11.02 -13.95 -3.03
C VAL A 52 12.44 -13.71 -2.48
N PRO A 53 13.48 -13.81 -3.31
CA PRO A 53 14.87 -13.61 -2.87
C PRO A 53 15.14 -12.24 -2.26
N ALA A 54 14.47 -11.19 -2.75
CA ALA A 54 14.59 -9.84 -2.20
C ALA A 54 14.21 -9.75 -0.71
N HIS A 55 13.29 -10.62 -0.24
CA HIS A 55 12.91 -10.69 1.17
C HIS A 55 13.78 -11.70 1.94
N THR A 56 14.01 -12.89 1.37
CA THR A 56 14.75 -13.96 2.06
C THR A 56 16.22 -13.61 2.29
N MET A 57 16.85 -12.83 1.41
CA MET A 57 18.25 -12.40 1.58
C MET A 57 18.49 -11.57 2.85
N ARG A 58 17.47 -10.90 3.39
CA ARG A 58 17.54 -10.09 4.63
C ARG A 58 16.78 -10.71 5.81
N SER A 59 16.15 -11.87 5.62
CA SER A 59 15.36 -12.57 6.65
C SER A 59 15.77 -14.04 6.83
N VAL A 60 16.94 -14.44 6.31
CA VAL A 60 17.50 -15.77 6.49
C VAL A 60 17.88 -16.03 7.96
N ALA A 61 17.70 -17.27 8.42
CA ALA A 61 18.16 -17.68 9.75
C ALA A 61 19.66 -17.41 9.91
N GLY A 62 20.05 -16.78 11.01
CA GLY A 62 21.41 -16.31 11.27
C GLY A 62 21.73 -14.92 10.72
N GLY A 63 20.89 -14.36 9.85
CA GLY A 63 20.98 -12.99 9.36
C GLY A 63 20.40 -11.98 10.35
N TYR A 64 20.94 -11.93 11.57
CA TYR A 64 20.46 -11.04 12.64
C TYR A 64 20.83 -9.57 12.36
N ASP A 65 20.06 -8.95 11.48
CA ASP A 65 20.12 -7.53 11.14
C ASP A 65 18.74 -6.88 11.33
N ASN A 66 18.75 -5.57 11.55
CA ASN A 66 17.57 -4.74 11.82
C ASN A 66 16.57 -4.76 10.66
N GLU A 67 17.04 -5.04 9.45
CA GLU A 67 16.24 -5.11 8.23
C GLU A 67 15.19 -6.24 8.29
N SER A 68 15.50 -7.36 8.96
CA SER A 68 14.59 -8.49 9.13
C SER A 68 13.32 -8.11 9.89
N LEU A 69 13.45 -7.27 10.90
CA LEU A 69 12.35 -6.73 11.71
C LEU A 69 11.63 -5.58 11.00
N ALA A 70 12.39 -4.76 10.27
CA ALA A 70 11.90 -3.57 9.60
C ALA A 70 10.84 -3.89 8.55
N VAL A 71 11.01 -4.96 7.77
CA VAL A 71 10.01 -5.35 6.76
C VAL A 71 8.68 -5.70 7.41
N THR A 72 8.70 -6.45 8.51
CA THR A 72 7.48 -6.80 9.26
C THR A 72 6.79 -5.55 9.80
N ALA A 73 7.54 -4.65 10.43
CA ALA A 73 7.01 -3.40 10.99
C ALA A 73 6.44 -2.47 9.91
N MET A 74 7.10 -2.39 8.74
CA MET A 74 6.64 -1.61 7.60
C MET A 74 5.31 -2.15 7.05
N VAL A 75 5.24 -3.45 6.75
CA VAL A 75 4.02 -4.06 6.20
C VAL A 75 2.88 -4.02 7.22
N LEU A 76 3.17 -4.17 8.51
CA LEU A 76 2.20 -3.98 9.60
C LEU A 76 1.62 -2.57 9.60
N THR A 77 2.48 -1.56 9.46
CA THR A 77 2.06 -0.15 9.40
C THR A 77 1.18 0.11 8.20
N PHE A 78 1.57 -0.39 7.02
CA PHE A 78 0.79 -0.25 5.78
C PHE A 78 -0.55 -0.98 5.85
N PHE A 79 -0.57 -2.19 6.41
CA PHE A 79 -1.81 -2.94 6.63
C PHE A 79 -2.75 -2.20 7.58
N ALA A 80 -2.27 -1.77 8.75
CA ALA A 80 -3.07 -1.04 9.73
C ALA A 80 -3.58 0.28 9.15
N TRP A 81 -2.76 0.98 8.36
CA TRP A 81 -3.15 2.20 7.65
C TRP A 81 -4.27 1.95 6.63
N CYS A 82 -4.11 0.98 5.74
CA CYS A 82 -5.15 0.63 4.75
C CYS A 82 -6.45 0.18 5.43
N ARG A 83 -6.33 -0.59 6.52
CA ARG A 83 -7.48 -1.04 7.32
C ARG A 83 -8.20 0.11 8.04
N ALA A 84 -7.47 1.16 8.46
CA ALA A 84 -8.07 2.36 9.04
C ALA A 84 -8.92 3.15 8.05
N LEU A 85 -8.64 3.03 6.74
CA LEU A 85 -9.37 3.73 5.67
C LEU A 85 -10.58 2.97 5.14
N ARG A 86 -10.83 1.74 5.61
CA ARG A 86 -11.88 0.87 5.07
C ARG A 86 -13.31 1.32 5.40
N ASN A 87 -13.58 1.65 6.67
CA ASN A 87 -14.91 2.04 7.13
C ASN A 87 -14.86 3.37 7.90
N GLU A 88 -15.98 4.09 7.92
CA GLU A 88 -16.08 5.35 8.69
C GLU A 88 -15.91 5.16 10.21
N LYS A 89 -16.20 3.95 10.71
CA LYS A 89 -16.05 3.56 12.11
C LYS A 89 -14.65 3.02 12.44
N SER A 90 -13.80 2.74 11.45
CA SER A 90 -12.46 2.17 11.64
C SER A 90 -11.38 3.20 11.98
N TRP A 91 -11.76 4.45 12.25
CA TRP A 91 -10.83 5.51 12.64
C TRP A 91 -9.87 5.17 13.80
N PRO A 92 -10.24 4.36 14.83
CA PRO A 92 -9.31 4.04 15.92
C PRO A 92 -8.12 3.17 15.46
N VAL A 93 -8.28 2.43 14.35
CA VAL A 93 -7.20 1.63 13.77
C VAL A 93 -6.06 2.53 13.27
N GLY A 94 -6.33 3.82 13.01
CA GLY A 94 -5.28 4.81 12.72
C GLY A 94 -4.31 5.02 13.88
N ALA A 95 -4.77 4.90 15.14
CA ALA A 95 -3.88 4.94 16.31
C ALA A 95 -2.99 3.69 16.40
N LEU A 96 -3.54 2.51 16.04
CA LEU A 96 -2.77 1.27 15.95
C LEU A 96 -1.73 1.35 14.82
N ALA A 97 -2.07 1.97 13.68
CA ALA A 97 -1.11 2.27 12.62
C ALA A 97 0.00 3.21 13.12
N GLY A 98 -0.34 4.21 13.95
CA GLY A 98 0.63 5.08 14.60
C GLY A 98 1.56 4.29 15.53
N LEU A 99 1.03 3.36 16.33
CA LEU A 99 1.83 2.49 17.19
C LEU A 99 2.75 1.54 16.40
N ALA A 100 2.24 0.95 15.31
CA ALA A 100 3.05 0.15 14.39
C ALA A 100 4.18 0.98 13.76
N TYR A 101 3.93 2.26 13.47
CA TYR A 101 4.95 3.18 13.02
C TYR A 101 5.99 3.49 14.11
N VAL A 102 5.59 3.68 15.36
CA VAL A 102 6.53 3.83 16.49
C VAL A 102 7.44 2.60 16.61
N TYR A 103 6.90 1.41 16.40
CA TYR A 103 7.69 0.18 16.34
C TYR A 103 8.68 0.17 15.17
N MET A 104 8.26 0.65 14.00
CA MET A 104 9.16 0.81 12.84
C MET A 104 10.30 1.80 13.11
N VAL A 105 10.00 2.93 13.77
CA VAL A 105 11.00 3.93 14.17
C VAL A 105 12.04 3.34 15.11
N ALA A 106 11.61 2.47 16.03
CA ALA A 106 12.51 1.76 16.94
C ALA A 106 13.39 0.73 16.22
N ALA A 107 12.86 0.08 15.18
CA ALA A 107 13.52 -1.01 14.49
C ALA A 107 14.56 -0.55 13.46
N TRP A 108 14.24 0.46 12.63
CA TRP A 108 15.10 0.81 11.50
C TRP A 108 14.95 2.24 10.98
N GLY A 109 16.06 2.81 10.50
CA GLY A 109 16.15 4.18 10.00
C GLY A 109 15.32 4.50 8.75
N GLY A 110 14.79 3.51 8.04
CA GLY A 110 13.88 3.73 6.90
C GLY A 110 12.43 4.02 7.30
N TYR A 111 12.16 4.31 8.57
CA TYR A 111 10.88 4.87 9.01
C TYR A 111 10.51 6.15 8.26
N THR A 112 11.49 6.94 7.79
CA THR A 112 11.26 8.13 6.95
C THR A 112 10.54 7.80 5.65
N PHE A 113 10.81 6.63 5.05
CA PHE A 113 10.10 6.16 3.86
C PHE A 113 8.63 5.86 4.19
N VAL A 114 8.38 5.14 5.29
CA VAL A 114 7.02 4.77 5.73
C VAL A 114 6.17 6.00 6.01
N LEU A 115 6.72 6.98 6.74
CA LEU A 115 6.03 8.23 7.04
C LEU A 115 5.67 9.01 5.77
N ASN A 116 6.62 9.13 4.84
CA ASN A 116 6.43 9.82 3.56
C ASN A 116 5.45 9.08 2.64
N MET A 117 5.44 7.74 2.63
CA MET A 117 4.45 6.97 1.88
C MET A 117 3.04 7.19 2.40
N VAL A 118 2.83 7.12 3.71
CA VAL A 118 1.51 7.37 4.32
C VAL A 118 1.05 8.81 4.06
N GLY A 119 1.96 9.79 4.20
CA GLY A 119 1.69 11.19 3.87
C GLY A 119 1.35 11.42 2.39
N LEU A 120 2.12 10.82 1.47
CA LEU A 120 1.87 10.91 0.03
C LEU A 120 0.53 10.27 -0.35
N HIS A 121 0.20 9.13 0.26
CA HIS A 121 -1.08 8.48 0.04
C HIS A 121 -2.24 9.36 0.49
N ALA A 122 -2.16 9.91 1.70
CA ALA A 122 -3.16 10.85 2.22
C ALA A 122 -3.29 12.09 1.33
N ALA A 123 -2.18 12.69 0.89
CA ALA A 123 -2.19 13.82 -0.05
C ALA A 123 -2.87 13.46 -1.37
N THR A 124 -2.58 12.29 -1.92
CA THR A 124 -3.17 11.84 -3.19
C THR A 124 -4.66 11.57 -3.05
N LEU A 125 -5.13 11.06 -1.91
CA LEU A 125 -6.57 10.91 -1.64
C LEU A 125 -7.32 12.25 -1.67
N VAL A 126 -6.70 13.32 -1.17
CA VAL A 126 -7.25 14.69 -1.26
C VAL A 126 -7.29 15.17 -2.72
N LEU A 127 -6.23 14.95 -3.49
CA LEU A 127 -6.16 15.35 -4.90
C LEU A 127 -7.19 14.62 -5.77
N VAL A 128 -7.43 13.34 -5.49
CA VAL A 128 -8.48 12.53 -6.13
C VAL A 128 -9.90 12.95 -5.67
N GLY A 129 -10.00 13.86 -4.70
CA GLY A 129 -11.28 14.40 -4.22
C GLY A 129 -12.04 13.46 -3.27
N LYS A 130 -11.42 12.39 -2.78
CA LYS A 130 -12.03 11.41 -1.85
C LYS A 130 -11.68 11.74 -0.40
N PHE A 131 -12.02 12.96 0.00
CA PHE A 131 -11.90 13.33 1.41
C PHE A 131 -13.07 12.74 2.20
N ASN A 132 -12.77 11.88 3.17
CA ASN A 132 -13.73 11.43 4.17
C ASN A 132 -13.29 11.95 5.56
N GLY A 133 -14.25 12.35 6.40
CA GLY A 133 -13.99 12.71 7.79
C GLY A 133 -13.33 11.57 8.59
N ALA A 134 -13.57 10.31 8.20
CA ALA A 134 -12.86 9.17 8.76
C ALA A 134 -11.38 9.12 8.37
N ALA A 135 -11.04 9.45 7.11
CA ALA A 135 -9.65 9.54 6.65
C ALA A 135 -8.90 10.68 7.35
N HIS A 136 -9.58 11.80 7.62
CA HIS A 136 -9.04 12.88 8.45
C HIS A 136 -8.72 12.40 9.87
N LYS A 137 -9.69 11.78 10.56
CA LYS A 137 -9.48 11.28 11.93
C LYS A 137 -8.37 10.23 11.98
N ALA A 138 -8.36 9.30 11.03
CA ALA A 138 -7.34 8.25 10.93
C ALA A 138 -5.94 8.83 10.71
N TYR A 139 -5.78 9.77 9.77
CA TYR A 139 -4.48 10.43 9.51
C TYR A 139 -4.03 11.28 10.71
N SER A 140 -4.94 12.02 11.32
CA SER A 140 -4.64 12.84 12.50
C SER A 140 -4.17 12.00 13.68
N LEU A 141 -4.82 10.86 13.94
CA LEU A 141 -4.39 9.93 14.98
C LEU A 141 -3.05 9.27 14.65
N PHE A 142 -2.86 8.84 13.40
CA PHE A 142 -1.59 8.30 12.95
C PHE A 142 -0.44 9.31 13.15
N TRP A 143 -0.64 10.56 12.75
CA TRP A 143 0.37 11.61 12.87
C TRP A 143 0.69 11.97 14.32
N ILE A 144 -0.33 12.16 15.17
CA ILE A 144 -0.15 12.54 16.58
C ILE A 144 0.53 11.40 17.34
N VAL A 145 0.00 10.18 17.26
CA VAL A 145 0.56 9.02 17.97
C VAL A 145 1.95 8.69 17.43
N GLY A 146 2.12 8.69 16.11
CA GLY A 146 3.38 8.39 15.46
C GLY A 146 4.48 9.41 15.78
N THR A 147 4.16 10.71 15.76
CA THR A 147 5.14 11.77 16.07
C THR A 147 5.49 11.79 17.56
N LEU A 148 4.50 11.69 18.45
CA LEU A 148 4.75 11.67 19.89
C LEU A 148 5.57 10.44 20.30
N GLY A 149 5.34 9.28 19.69
CA GLY A 149 6.15 8.10 19.95
C GLY A 149 7.54 8.18 19.31
N ALA A 150 7.67 8.75 18.10
CA ALA A 150 8.97 8.91 17.45
C ALA A 150 9.93 9.82 18.24
N VAL A 151 9.42 10.90 18.83
CA VAL A 151 10.22 11.87 19.61
C VAL A 151 10.80 11.26 20.89
N GLN A 152 10.18 10.19 21.43
CA GLN A 152 10.67 9.51 22.64
C GLN A 152 11.99 8.76 22.39
N PHE A 153 12.33 8.42 21.16
CA PHE A 153 13.58 7.75 20.84
C PHE A 153 14.74 8.75 20.78
N PRO A 154 15.79 8.61 21.63
CA PRO A 154 16.89 9.57 21.68
C PRO A 154 17.63 9.75 20.35
N VAL A 155 17.68 8.69 19.53
CA VAL A 155 18.30 8.70 18.19
C VAL A 155 17.52 9.53 17.16
N VAL A 156 16.22 9.73 17.38
CA VAL A 156 15.34 10.51 16.51
C VAL A 156 15.16 11.93 17.05
N GLY A 157 14.98 12.07 18.36
CA GLY A 157 14.82 13.36 19.04
C GLY A 157 13.79 14.25 18.34
N LEU A 158 14.19 15.48 17.99
CA LEU A 158 13.33 16.45 17.30
C LEU A 158 13.40 16.39 15.77
N ALA A 159 13.98 15.32 15.19
CA ALA A 159 14.05 15.15 13.74
C ALA A 159 12.67 15.23 13.04
N PRO A 160 11.55 14.73 13.61
CA PRO A 160 10.23 14.84 12.96
C PRO A 160 9.72 16.26 12.76
N ILE A 161 10.22 17.21 13.56
CA ILE A 161 9.80 18.61 13.52
C ILE A 161 10.85 19.48 12.81
N LYS A 162 12.12 19.08 12.87
CA LYS A 162 13.25 19.88 12.34
C LYS A 162 13.78 19.41 10.99
N SER A 163 13.58 18.15 10.62
CA SER A 163 14.14 17.58 9.39
C SER A 163 13.22 17.83 8.19
N MET A 164 13.80 18.33 7.08
CA MET A 164 13.09 18.49 5.81
C MET A 164 12.52 17.19 5.25
N GLU A 165 13.04 16.04 5.69
CA GLU A 165 12.60 14.71 5.25
C GLU A 165 11.27 14.27 5.87
N GLN A 166 10.84 14.91 6.97
CA GLN A 166 9.61 14.56 7.70
C GLN A 166 8.58 15.71 7.67
N LEU A 167 8.93 16.85 7.06
CA LEU A 167 8.02 17.98 6.89
C LEU A 167 6.89 17.72 5.89
N GLY A 168 7.10 16.88 4.87
CA GLY A 168 6.04 16.56 3.90
C GLY A 168 4.76 16.03 4.59
N PRO A 169 4.86 14.98 5.41
CA PRO A 169 3.75 14.45 6.22
C PRO A 169 3.16 15.45 7.22
N ALA A 170 3.99 16.33 7.81
CA ALA A 170 3.52 17.42 8.67
C ALA A 170 2.68 18.46 7.90
N LEU A 171 3.11 18.82 6.69
CA LEU A 171 2.36 19.70 5.80
C LEU A 171 1.02 19.07 5.38
N VAL A 172 1.01 17.76 5.10
CA VAL A 172 -0.23 17.03 4.82
C VAL A 172 -1.15 17.05 6.04
N PHE A 173 -0.63 16.92 7.26
CA PHE A 173 -1.44 17.03 8.48
C PHE A 173 -2.09 18.41 8.60
N LEU A 174 -1.31 19.49 8.44
CA LEU A 174 -1.85 20.85 8.44
C LEU A 174 -2.90 21.04 7.32
N GLY A 175 -2.64 20.51 6.13
CA GLY A 175 -3.57 20.52 5.01
C GLY A 175 -4.89 19.81 5.36
N TYR A 176 -4.83 18.64 5.99
CA TYR A 176 -5.99 17.89 6.46
C TYR A 176 -6.80 18.64 7.52
N GLN A 177 -6.15 19.36 8.44
CA GLN A 177 -6.84 20.19 9.44
C GLN A 177 -7.57 21.37 8.77
N VAL A 178 -6.91 22.05 7.84
CA VAL A 178 -7.52 23.15 7.08
C VAL A 178 -8.70 22.66 6.25
N LEU A 179 -8.57 21.49 5.61
CA LEU A 179 -9.65 20.84 4.85
C LEU A 179 -10.87 20.58 5.72
N GLU A 180 -10.69 19.98 6.89
CA GLU A 180 -11.81 19.67 7.76
C GLU A 180 -12.48 20.94 8.31
N VAL A 181 -11.70 21.94 8.73
CA VAL A 181 -12.23 23.24 9.17
C VAL A 181 -13.01 23.89 8.04
N THR A 182 -12.49 23.87 6.81
CA THR A 182 -13.17 24.41 5.63
C THR A 182 -14.48 23.67 5.36
N GLU A 183 -14.52 22.34 5.50
CA GLU A 183 -15.73 21.55 5.31
C GLU A 183 -16.76 21.72 6.43
N ARG A 184 -16.33 21.85 7.68
CA ARG A 184 -17.22 22.14 8.82
C ARG A 184 -17.85 23.51 8.66
N VAL A 185 -17.07 24.53 8.29
CA VAL A 185 -17.56 25.89 8.06
C VAL A 185 -18.45 25.94 6.81
N ALA A 186 -18.11 25.24 5.74
CA ALA A 186 -18.93 25.17 4.53
C ALA A 186 -20.28 24.47 4.79
N ARG A 187 -20.31 23.42 5.64
CA ARG A 187 -21.55 22.78 6.10
C ARG A 187 -22.38 23.70 7.00
N ALA A 188 -21.75 24.36 7.97
CA ALA A 188 -22.43 25.29 8.87
C ALA A 188 -23.05 26.49 8.15
N LYS A 189 -22.42 26.96 7.07
CA LYS A 189 -22.90 28.10 6.27
C LYS A 189 -23.79 27.69 5.08
N GLN A 190 -24.14 26.41 4.92
CA GLN A 190 -24.93 25.87 3.79
C GLN A 190 -24.50 26.41 2.41
N LEU A 191 -23.19 26.60 2.18
CA LEU A 191 -22.70 27.21 0.95
C LEU A 191 -22.76 26.21 -0.21
N ALA A 192 -23.53 26.55 -1.26
CA ALA A 192 -23.66 25.74 -2.46
C ALA A 192 -22.75 26.22 -3.61
N GLY A 193 -22.26 25.26 -4.41
CA GLY A 193 -21.61 25.49 -5.71
C GLY A 193 -20.39 26.40 -5.69
N HIS A 194 -20.44 27.47 -6.50
CA HIS A 194 -19.32 28.38 -6.73
C HIS A 194 -18.83 29.11 -5.47
N ALA A 195 -19.70 29.39 -4.51
CA ALA A 195 -19.31 30.02 -3.24
C ALA A 195 -18.46 29.08 -2.37
N LYS A 196 -18.78 27.78 -2.36
CA LYS A 196 -18.00 26.74 -1.68
C LYS A 196 -16.63 26.56 -2.32
N TRP A 197 -16.56 26.54 -3.65
CA TRP A 197 -15.28 26.44 -4.37
C TRP A 197 -14.39 27.67 -4.15
N ARG A 198 -14.96 28.88 -4.20
CA ARG A 198 -14.24 30.12 -3.94
C ARG A 198 -13.78 30.22 -2.47
N PHE A 199 -14.59 29.73 -1.53
CA PHE A 199 -14.20 29.61 -0.12
C PHE A 199 -13.06 28.60 0.07
N ARG A 200 -13.11 27.43 -0.58
CA ARG A 200 -12.02 26.44 -0.58
C ARG A 200 -10.71 27.01 -1.09
N ILE A 201 -10.73 27.69 -2.24
CA ILE A 201 -9.52 28.32 -2.80
C ILE A 201 -8.97 29.39 -1.85
N ARG A 202 -9.82 30.21 -1.23
CA ARG A 202 -9.37 31.21 -0.24
C ARG A 202 -8.76 30.57 1.01
N CYS A 203 -9.36 29.50 1.52
CA CYS A 203 -8.82 28.76 2.66
C CYS A 203 -7.49 28.07 2.32
N TYR A 204 -7.35 27.49 1.12
CA TYR A 204 -6.06 26.95 0.66
C TYR A 204 -5.01 28.03 0.44
N ALA A 205 -5.38 29.17 -0.16
CA ALA A 205 -4.49 30.29 -0.36
C ALA A 205 -4.03 30.89 0.98
N LEU A 206 -4.94 31.04 1.94
CA LEU A 206 -4.60 31.51 3.29
C LEU A 206 -3.71 30.50 4.03
N ALA A 207 -4.01 29.21 3.95
CA ALA A 207 -3.18 28.18 4.57
C ALA A 207 -1.79 28.10 3.93
N ALA A 208 -1.70 28.18 2.59
CA ALA A 208 -0.43 28.25 1.87
C ALA A 208 0.35 29.51 2.25
N ALA A 209 -0.32 30.66 2.37
CA ALA A 209 0.31 31.90 2.83
C ALA A 209 0.80 31.80 4.28
N CYS A 210 0.03 31.20 5.19
CA CYS A 210 0.45 30.97 6.57
C CYS A 210 1.66 30.02 6.66
N VAL A 211 1.67 28.94 5.88
CA VAL A 211 2.80 28.00 5.81
C VAL A 211 4.04 28.67 5.23
N LEU A 212 3.89 29.43 4.14
CA LEU A 212 4.98 30.19 3.54
C LEU A 212 5.51 31.29 4.47
N ALA A 213 4.63 31.97 5.20
CA ALA A 213 5.02 32.97 6.18
C ALA A 213 5.74 32.34 7.38
N ALA A 214 5.25 31.20 7.89
CA ALA A 214 5.93 30.45 8.94
C ALA A 214 7.29 29.92 8.47
N ALA A 215 7.37 29.39 7.24
CA ALA A 215 8.62 28.94 6.64
C ALA A 215 9.61 30.10 6.43
N ALA A 216 9.15 31.26 5.97
CA ALA A 216 9.97 32.46 5.80
C ALA A 216 10.43 33.04 7.15
N ALA A 217 9.62 32.96 8.20
CA ALA A 217 9.98 33.39 9.56
C ALA A 217 10.96 32.42 10.25
N LEU A 218 10.89 31.12 9.93
CA LEU A 218 11.76 30.07 10.46
C LEU A 218 13.01 29.81 9.61
N ALA A 219 13.06 30.33 8.37
CA ALA A 219 14.23 30.27 7.51
C ALA A 219 15.48 30.98 8.09
N PRO A 220 15.39 32.20 8.65
CA PRO A 220 16.56 32.90 9.19
C PRO A 220 17.07 32.33 10.53
N THR A 221 16.31 31.50 11.23
CA THR A 221 16.74 30.89 12.51
C THR A 221 17.56 29.62 12.34
N GLY A 222 17.77 29.14 11.11
CA GLY A 222 18.51 27.89 10.85
C GLY A 222 17.83 26.65 11.44
N TYR A 223 16.55 26.74 11.80
CA TYR A 223 15.80 25.69 12.48
C TYR A 223 15.49 24.50 11.56
N PHE A 224 15.36 24.75 10.25
CA PHE A 224 15.28 23.69 9.25
C PHE A 224 16.68 23.17 8.94
N GLY A 225 16.96 21.95 9.40
CA GLY A 225 18.20 21.26 9.03
C GLY A 225 18.22 20.97 7.53
N PRO A 226 19.36 21.10 6.84
CA PRO A 226 19.47 20.73 5.44
C PRO A 226 19.12 19.24 5.24
N LEU A 227 18.62 18.88 4.04
CA LEU A 227 18.40 17.48 3.66
C LEU A 227 19.67 16.66 3.96
N SER A 228 19.51 15.49 4.61
CA SER A 228 20.67 14.64 4.92
C SER A 228 21.38 14.27 3.63
N VAL A 229 22.71 14.30 3.62
CA VAL A 229 23.53 14.04 2.41
C VAL A 229 23.17 12.68 1.78
N ARG A 230 22.77 11.70 2.59
CA ARG A 230 22.33 10.37 2.13
C ARG A 230 20.99 10.42 1.38
N VAL A 231 20.05 11.24 1.83
CA VAL A 231 18.75 11.43 1.16
C VAL A 231 18.88 12.33 -0.06
N ARG A 232 19.77 13.33 -0.01
CA ARG A 232 20.10 14.14 -1.19
C ARG A 232 20.75 13.30 -2.31
N GLY A 233 21.58 12.32 -1.95
CA GLY A 233 22.12 11.32 -2.90
C GLY A 233 21.06 10.43 -3.55
N LEU A 234 19.93 10.19 -2.88
CA LEU A 234 18.79 9.45 -3.44
C LEU A 234 18.04 10.23 -4.53
N PHE A 235 18.04 11.57 -4.47
CA PHE A 235 17.36 12.42 -5.46
C PHE A 235 18.27 12.89 -6.59
N ILE A 236 19.59 13.00 -6.36
CA ILE A 236 20.55 13.50 -7.36
C ILE A 236 21.54 12.39 -7.74
N LYS A 237 21.39 11.87 -8.96
CA LYS A 237 22.06 10.67 -9.53
C LYS A 237 23.61 10.66 -9.50
N HIS A 238 24.23 11.78 -9.16
CA HIS A 238 25.69 11.98 -9.27
C HIS A 238 26.34 12.56 -8.01
N THR A 239 25.62 12.62 -6.88
CA THR A 239 26.24 13.08 -5.64
C THR A 239 26.91 11.90 -4.96
N LYS A 240 28.18 11.65 -5.30
CA LYS A 240 29.08 10.91 -4.41
C LYS A 240 29.02 11.58 -3.04
N THR A 241 28.87 10.79 -1.98
CA THR A 241 28.66 11.32 -0.62
C THR A 241 29.84 12.18 -0.15
N GLY A 242 30.95 12.17 -0.90
CA GLY A 242 32.19 12.89 -0.64
C GLY A 242 33.12 12.12 0.29
N ASN A 243 32.62 11.05 0.92
CA ASN A 243 33.38 10.14 1.76
C ASN A 243 33.62 8.81 1.01
N PRO A 244 34.88 8.49 0.63
CA PRO A 244 35.22 7.25 -0.07
C PRO A 244 34.80 5.98 0.67
N LEU A 245 34.73 6.00 2.01
CA LEU A 245 34.33 4.85 2.83
C LEU A 245 32.84 4.50 2.70
N VAL A 246 32.01 5.48 2.38
CA VAL A 246 30.56 5.28 2.17
C VAL A 246 30.32 4.85 0.73
N ASP A 247 30.98 5.52 -0.23
CA ASP A 247 30.81 5.22 -1.64
C ASP A 247 31.44 3.86 -2.05
N SER A 248 32.38 3.33 -1.24
CA SER A 248 32.97 2.00 -1.45
C SER A 248 32.06 0.84 -1.07
N VAL A 249 30.98 1.08 -0.32
CA VAL A 249 30.04 0.02 0.07
C VAL A 249 29.19 -0.35 -1.13
N ALA A 250 29.30 -1.60 -1.58
CA ALA A 250 28.57 -2.11 -2.75
C ALA A 250 27.04 -1.91 -2.64
N GLU A 251 26.51 -1.87 -1.42
CA GLU A 251 25.08 -1.62 -1.16
C GLU A 251 24.61 -0.22 -1.58
N HIS A 252 25.50 0.76 -1.62
CA HIS A 252 25.20 2.15 -2.01
C HIS A 252 25.32 2.41 -3.51
N GLN A 253 25.74 1.42 -4.29
CA GLN A 253 25.81 1.51 -5.73
C GLN A 253 24.41 1.41 -6.37
N PRO A 254 24.21 2.01 -7.56
CA PRO A 254 22.96 1.87 -8.29
C PRO A 254 22.75 0.43 -8.74
N GLY A 255 21.49 -0.02 -8.74
CA GLY A 255 21.14 -1.37 -9.18
C GLY A 255 21.29 -1.56 -10.68
N SER A 256 21.92 -2.67 -11.08
CA SER A 256 21.88 -3.13 -12.47
C SER A 256 20.54 -3.82 -12.77
N ALA A 257 20.13 -3.83 -14.04
CA ALA A 257 18.93 -4.54 -14.50
C ALA A 257 18.97 -6.04 -14.12
N ASP A 258 20.15 -6.64 -14.24
CA ASP A 258 20.41 -8.05 -13.88
C ASP A 258 20.25 -8.31 -12.37
N ALA A 259 20.56 -7.34 -11.50
CA ALA A 259 20.28 -7.46 -10.07
C ALA A 259 18.78 -7.58 -9.79
N TYR A 260 17.92 -6.82 -10.46
CA TYR A 260 16.46 -6.94 -10.29
C TYR A 260 15.95 -8.32 -10.70
N VAL A 261 16.43 -8.85 -11.81
CA VAL A 261 16.03 -10.20 -12.27
C VAL A 261 16.47 -11.25 -11.27
N ARG A 262 17.68 -11.14 -10.69
CA ARG A 262 18.15 -12.11 -9.67
C ARG A 262 17.39 -12.01 -8.34
N TYR A 263 17.03 -10.81 -7.91
CA TYR A 263 16.36 -10.59 -6.63
C TYR A 263 14.85 -10.81 -6.68
N LEU A 264 14.20 -10.56 -7.82
CA LEU A 264 12.75 -10.68 -7.99
C LEU A 264 12.34 -11.86 -8.86
N ASN A 265 13.21 -12.40 -9.72
CA ASN A 265 12.92 -13.49 -10.66
C ASN A 265 11.57 -13.31 -11.38
N PHE A 266 10.61 -14.21 -11.14
CA PHE A 266 9.31 -14.22 -11.79
C PHE A 266 8.44 -12.97 -11.49
N PRO A 267 8.33 -12.52 -10.22
CA PRO A 267 7.70 -11.24 -9.86
C PRO A 267 8.13 -10.03 -10.67
N PHE A 268 9.37 -9.98 -11.19
CA PHE A 268 9.82 -8.85 -12.02
C PHE A 268 9.01 -8.72 -13.32
N TYR A 269 8.67 -9.85 -13.96
CA TYR A 269 7.91 -9.87 -15.21
C TYR A 269 6.40 -9.70 -14.99
N VAL A 270 5.89 -10.19 -13.86
CA VAL A 270 4.46 -10.14 -13.54
C VAL A 270 4.05 -8.80 -12.91
N ALA A 271 4.95 -8.13 -12.18
CA ALA A 271 4.64 -6.89 -11.48
C ALA A 271 4.08 -5.76 -12.39
N PRO A 272 4.57 -5.53 -13.63
CA PRO A 272 3.96 -4.53 -14.52
C PRO A 272 2.50 -4.87 -14.89
N VAL A 273 2.19 -6.15 -15.11
CA VAL A 273 0.82 -6.60 -15.39
C VAL A 273 -0.07 -6.38 -14.18
N GLY A 274 0.42 -6.77 -12.99
CA GLY A 274 -0.27 -6.54 -11.72
C GLY A 274 -0.47 -5.05 -11.41
N PHE A 275 0.46 -4.18 -11.82
CA PHE A 275 0.32 -2.74 -11.68
C PHE A 275 -0.82 -2.20 -12.54
N VAL A 276 -0.92 -2.62 -13.80
CA VAL A 276 -2.01 -2.21 -14.70
C VAL A 276 -3.36 -2.67 -14.15
N ILE A 277 -3.45 -3.93 -13.67
CA ILE A 277 -4.67 -4.47 -13.07
C ILE A 277 -5.03 -3.72 -11.79
N ALA A 278 -4.05 -3.44 -10.91
CA ALA A 278 -4.29 -2.66 -9.70
C ALA A 278 -4.74 -1.21 -10.01
N CYS A 279 -4.20 -0.59 -11.06
CA CYS A 279 -4.66 0.70 -11.56
C CYS A 279 -6.09 0.61 -12.11
N ALA A 280 -6.42 -0.39 -12.92
CA ALA A 280 -7.77 -0.61 -13.45
C ALA A 280 -8.79 -0.82 -12.32
N HIS A 281 -8.46 -1.68 -11.36
CA HIS A 281 -9.27 -1.91 -10.15
C HIS A 281 -9.44 -0.61 -9.34
N PHE A 282 -8.42 0.23 -9.24
CA PHE A 282 -8.57 1.55 -8.60
C PHE A 282 -9.54 2.47 -9.37
N LEU A 283 -9.50 2.46 -10.71
CA LEU A 283 -10.42 3.25 -11.54
C LEU A 283 -11.88 2.77 -11.39
N GLU A 284 -12.10 1.45 -11.29
CA GLU A 284 -13.41 0.83 -11.16
C GLU A 284 -13.98 0.98 -9.74
N THR A 285 -13.27 0.45 -8.74
CA THR A 285 -13.76 0.36 -7.37
C THR A 285 -13.68 1.69 -6.64
N LYS A 286 -12.85 2.62 -7.14
CA LYS A 286 -12.63 3.94 -6.53
C LYS A 286 -12.36 3.85 -5.01
N SER A 287 -11.79 2.75 -4.51
CA SER A 287 -11.50 2.57 -3.09
C SER A 287 -10.25 3.35 -2.67
N ALA A 288 -10.25 3.89 -1.45
CA ALA A 288 -9.09 4.57 -0.88
C ALA A 288 -7.92 3.60 -0.61
N ALA A 289 -8.22 2.33 -0.28
CA ALA A 289 -7.19 1.31 -0.03
C ALA A 289 -6.54 0.80 -1.32
N ALA A 290 -7.29 0.77 -2.43
CA ALA A 290 -6.78 0.31 -3.73
C ALA A 290 -5.72 1.26 -4.33
N LEU A 291 -5.77 2.56 -3.99
CA LEU A 291 -4.77 3.55 -4.43
C LEU A 291 -3.38 3.32 -3.82
N PHE A 292 -3.33 2.68 -2.65
CA PHE A 292 -2.10 2.51 -1.90
C PHE A 292 -1.08 1.64 -2.66
N LEU A 293 -1.53 0.55 -3.29
CA LEU A 293 -0.67 -0.40 -3.99
C LEU A 293 0.04 0.23 -5.21
N PRO A 294 -0.67 0.88 -6.16
CA PRO A 294 -0.01 1.53 -7.29
C PRO A 294 0.95 2.64 -6.87
N LEU A 295 0.56 3.45 -5.88
CA LEU A 295 1.40 4.54 -5.38
C LEU A 295 2.69 4.00 -4.73
N TYR A 296 2.55 2.96 -3.90
CA TYR A 296 3.70 2.29 -3.29
C TYR A 296 4.61 1.67 -4.37
N ALA A 297 4.05 1.06 -5.41
CA ALA A 297 4.82 0.50 -6.52
C ALA A 297 5.67 1.55 -7.23
N VAL A 298 5.09 2.68 -7.65
CA VAL A 298 5.81 3.74 -8.37
C VAL A 298 6.98 4.25 -7.54
N VAL A 299 6.75 4.50 -6.25
CA VAL A 299 7.78 5.09 -5.40
C VAL A 299 8.84 4.07 -4.98
N ALA A 300 8.44 2.83 -4.69
CA ALA A 300 9.38 1.75 -4.39
C ALA A 300 10.29 1.44 -5.58
N TYR A 301 9.75 1.36 -6.80
CA TYR A 301 10.56 1.17 -8.02
C TYR A 301 11.51 2.35 -8.25
N TYR A 302 11.05 3.59 -8.02
CA TYR A 302 11.90 4.77 -8.13
C TYR A 302 13.11 4.70 -7.18
N PHE A 303 12.88 4.36 -5.90
CA PHE A 303 13.95 4.28 -4.91
C PHE A 303 14.86 3.06 -5.11
N ALA A 304 14.29 1.92 -5.48
CA ALA A 304 15.06 0.73 -5.76
C ALA A 304 16.05 0.99 -6.92
N ASN A 305 15.63 1.70 -7.97
CA ASN A 305 16.49 2.09 -9.11
C ASN A 305 17.68 2.99 -8.73
N ARG A 306 17.67 3.61 -7.55
CA ARG A 306 18.74 4.51 -7.10
C ARG A 306 19.79 3.83 -6.24
N MET A 307 19.43 2.78 -5.51
CA MET A 307 20.33 2.10 -4.58
C MET A 307 19.92 0.64 -4.41
N VAL A 308 20.86 -0.30 -4.59
CA VAL A 308 20.61 -1.75 -4.47
C VAL A 308 20.05 -2.12 -3.10
N ARG A 309 20.52 -1.49 -2.02
CA ARG A 309 20.04 -1.75 -0.66
C ARG A 309 18.53 -1.54 -0.49
N LEU A 310 17.93 -0.63 -1.27
CA LEU A 310 16.51 -0.31 -1.17
C LEU A 310 15.60 -1.32 -1.89
N ILE A 311 16.15 -2.39 -2.47
CA ILE A 311 15.36 -3.48 -3.06
C ILE A 311 14.49 -4.20 -2.03
N ILE A 312 14.83 -4.09 -0.75
CA ILE A 312 14.01 -4.60 0.35
C ILE A 312 12.60 -3.97 0.36
N PHE A 313 12.45 -2.72 -0.12
CA PHE A 313 11.15 -2.08 -0.29
C PHE A 313 10.35 -2.63 -1.46
N LEU A 314 11.04 -3.25 -2.43
CA LEU A 314 10.42 -3.79 -3.64
C LEU A 314 9.85 -5.20 -3.42
N GLY A 315 10.40 -5.96 -2.45
CA GLY A 315 9.95 -7.32 -2.13
C GLY A 315 8.46 -7.45 -1.83
N PRO A 316 7.92 -6.73 -0.81
CA PRO A 316 6.50 -6.81 -0.46
C PRO A 316 5.58 -6.37 -1.61
N ILE A 317 5.87 -5.23 -2.25
CA ILE A 317 5.01 -4.70 -3.32
C ILE A 317 5.03 -5.56 -4.58
N ALA A 318 6.18 -6.09 -4.98
CA ALA A 318 6.25 -7.01 -6.12
C ALA A 318 5.46 -8.29 -5.84
N SER A 319 5.45 -8.76 -4.60
CA SER A 319 4.64 -9.90 -4.16
C SER A 319 3.14 -9.58 -4.20
N CYS A 320 2.74 -8.41 -3.70
CA CYS A 320 1.35 -7.94 -3.79
C CYS A 320 0.88 -7.83 -5.25
N LEU A 321 1.65 -7.19 -6.13
CA LEU A 321 1.29 -7.01 -7.54
C LEU A 321 1.22 -8.34 -8.29
N SER A 322 2.17 -9.25 -8.03
CA SER A 322 2.14 -10.59 -8.60
C SER A 322 0.92 -11.37 -8.11
N GLY A 323 0.57 -11.23 -6.84
CA GLY A 323 -0.64 -11.82 -6.24
C GLY A 323 -1.93 -11.27 -6.86
N VAL A 324 -2.02 -9.96 -7.11
CA VAL A 324 -3.17 -9.34 -7.79
C VAL A 324 -3.30 -9.85 -9.22
N ALA A 325 -2.20 -9.91 -9.98
CA ALA A 325 -2.22 -10.38 -11.38
C ALA A 325 -2.68 -11.83 -11.49
N VAL A 326 -2.06 -12.73 -10.72
CA VAL A 326 -2.38 -14.15 -10.74
C VAL A 326 -3.73 -14.42 -10.08
N GLY A 327 -4.06 -13.72 -9.00
CA GLY A 327 -5.34 -13.85 -8.32
C GLY A 327 -6.53 -13.51 -9.21
N HIS A 328 -6.42 -12.41 -9.97
CA HIS A 328 -7.45 -12.01 -10.93
C HIS A 328 -7.57 -13.01 -12.09
N LEU A 329 -6.45 -13.51 -12.61
CA LEU A 329 -6.45 -14.56 -13.63
C LEU A 329 -7.13 -15.84 -13.14
N LEU A 330 -6.83 -16.27 -11.91
CA LEU A 330 -7.44 -17.46 -11.31
C LEU A 330 -8.95 -17.30 -11.14
N GLU A 331 -9.42 -16.10 -10.75
CA GLU A 331 -10.84 -15.82 -10.63
C GLU A 331 -11.56 -15.85 -11.98
N GLN A 332 -10.95 -15.28 -13.02
CA GLN A 332 -11.49 -15.36 -14.39
C GLN A 332 -11.54 -16.81 -14.90
N VAL A 333 -10.50 -17.61 -14.65
CA VAL A 333 -10.47 -19.02 -15.05
C VAL A 333 -11.51 -19.82 -14.28
N ALA A 334 -11.64 -19.62 -12.96
CA ALA A 334 -12.64 -20.29 -12.14
C ALA A 334 -14.06 -19.89 -12.54
N GLY A 335 -14.30 -18.62 -12.85
CA GLY A 335 -15.58 -18.12 -13.34
C GLY A 335 -15.96 -18.72 -14.70
N ASN A 336 -15.01 -18.78 -15.64
CA ASN A 336 -15.22 -19.42 -16.94
C ASN A 336 -15.50 -20.91 -16.78
N LEU A 337 -14.75 -21.62 -15.92
CA LEU A 337 -14.97 -23.04 -15.67
C LEU A 337 -16.34 -23.30 -15.01
N ALA A 338 -16.76 -22.45 -14.09
CA ALA A 338 -18.09 -22.53 -13.48
C ALA A 338 -19.20 -22.27 -14.50
N TRP A 339 -19.00 -21.32 -15.43
CA TRP A 339 -19.93 -21.08 -16.53
C TRP A 339 -20.00 -22.28 -17.49
N PHE A 340 -18.86 -22.87 -17.86
CA PHE A 340 -18.84 -24.09 -18.68
C PHE A 340 -19.50 -25.28 -17.96
N ALA A 341 -19.30 -25.42 -16.65
CA ALA A 341 -19.93 -26.47 -15.86
C ALA A 341 -21.45 -26.24 -15.71
N ALA A 342 -21.89 -24.99 -15.53
CA ALA A 342 -23.31 -24.65 -15.49
C ALA A 342 -23.99 -24.89 -16.85
N GLY A 343 -23.33 -24.51 -17.95
CA GLY A 343 -23.84 -24.81 -19.31
C GLY A 343 -23.92 -26.31 -19.60
N ALA A 344 -22.96 -27.11 -19.11
CA ALA A 344 -23.00 -28.55 -19.24
C ALA A 344 -24.14 -29.21 -18.43
N LEU A 345 -24.48 -28.64 -17.27
CA LEU A 345 -25.63 -29.09 -16.46
C LEU A 345 -26.97 -28.68 -17.09
N GLU A 346 -27.06 -27.47 -17.65
CA GLU A 346 -28.24 -27.02 -18.39
C GLU A 346 -28.47 -27.86 -19.66
N ASP A 347 -27.39 -28.27 -20.36
CA ASP A 347 -27.48 -29.18 -21.52
C ASP A 347 -27.93 -30.61 -21.12
N GLU A 348 -27.56 -31.10 -19.92
CA GLU A 348 -28.05 -32.37 -19.38
C GLU A 348 -29.53 -32.29 -18.93
N ASP A 349 -29.94 -31.19 -18.30
CA ASP A 349 -31.33 -30.97 -17.87
C ASP A 349 -32.27 -30.75 -19.08
N ASP A 350 -31.83 -30.05 -20.12
CA ASP A 350 -32.57 -29.91 -21.39
C ASP A 350 -32.63 -31.22 -22.18
N ALA A 351 -31.64 -32.10 -22.03
CA ALA A 351 -31.69 -33.45 -22.59
C ALA A 351 -32.70 -34.33 -21.82
N ASP A 352 -32.79 -34.23 -20.49
CA ASP A 352 -33.74 -35.02 -19.69
C ASP A 352 -35.19 -34.51 -19.83
N ASP A 353 -35.45 -33.20 -19.98
CA ASP A 353 -36.81 -32.66 -20.23
C ASP A 353 -37.28 -32.97 -21.68
N LYS A 354 -36.39 -32.98 -22.67
CA LYS A 354 -36.73 -33.43 -24.04
C LYS A 354 -37.03 -34.93 -24.12
N THR A 355 -36.48 -35.74 -23.22
CA THR A 355 -36.79 -37.18 -23.14
C THR A 355 -38.14 -37.43 -22.45
N LYS A 356 -38.58 -36.53 -21.56
CA LYS A 356 -39.90 -36.58 -20.91
C LYS A 356 -41.05 -35.94 -21.72
N LYS A 357 -40.76 -35.02 -22.64
CA LYS A 357 -41.77 -34.31 -23.46
C LYS A 357 -41.59 -34.53 -24.98
N LYS A 358 -41.92 -35.72 -25.50
CA LYS A 358 -42.53 -35.90 -26.84
C LYS A 358 -43.07 -37.34 -27.02
N PRO A 359 -44.17 -37.54 -27.77
CA PRO A 359 -45.42 -38.01 -27.19
C PRO A 359 -46.07 -39.18 -27.94
N ALA A 360 -46.92 -39.94 -27.23
CA ALA A 360 -47.96 -40.74 -27.86
C ALA A 360 -49.10 -39.84 -28.36
N SER A 361 -49.15 -39.57 -29.67
CA SER A 361 -50.38 -39.27 -30.43
C SER A 361 -50.04 -39.05 -31.90
N LYS A 362 -50.43 -40.01 -32.75
CA LYS A 362 -50.43 -39.91 -34.23
C LYS A 362 -51.85 -40.15 -34.72
N GLY A 363 -52.36 -39.22 -35.53
CA GLY A 363 -53.55 -39.36 -36.38
C GLY A 363 -54.49 -38.15 -36.22
N GLY A 364 -54.83 -37.34 -37.23
CA GLY A 364 -54.51 -37.31 -38.66
C GLY A 364 -55.60 -36.49 -39.38
N LYS A 365 -55.20 -35.65 -40.35
CA LYS A 365 -56.02 -34.88 -41.34
C LYS A 365 -56.92 -33.77 -40.75
N GLY A 366 -57.05 -32.56 -41.28
CA GLY A 366 -56.65 -31.90 -42.52
C GLY A 366 -57.74 -30.88 -42.90
N GLY A 367 -57.38 -29.64 -43.30
CA GLY A 367 -58.29 -28.76 -44.05
C GLY A 367 -58.28 -27.25 -43.76
N LYS A 368 -57.96 -26.48 -44.83
CA LYS A 368 -58.39 -25.10 -45.21
C LYS A 368 -57.95 -23.92 -44.33
N VAL A 369 -57.14 -22.93 -44.79
CA VAL A 369 -57.20 -21.94 -45.91
C VAL A 369 -57.50 -20.53 -45.38
N SER A 370 -56.55 -19.61 -45.64
CA SER A 370 -56.67 -18.17 -45.97
C SER A 370 -57.02 -17.08 -44.93
N SER A 371 -56.29 -15.96 -45.10
CA SER A 371 -56.62 -14.52 -44.90
C SER A 371 -56.89 -14.04 -43.46
N SER A 372 -56.53 -12.84 -43.02
CA SER A 372 -55.90 -11.64 -43.58
C SER A 372 -55.74 -10.64 -42.43
N VAL A 373 -54.69 -9.82 -42.46
CA VAL A 373 -54.67 -8.38 -42.07
C VAL A 373 -55.35 -7.99 -40.75
N SER A 374 -54.56 -7.61 -39.75
CA SER A 374 -54.41 -6.24 -39.21
C SER A 374 -53.42 -6.24 -38.05
#